data_AF-A0A7M7NJ68-F1
#
_entry.id   AF-A0A7M7NJ68-F1
#
_cell.length_a   1.000
_cell.length_b   1.000
_cell.length_c   1.000
_cell.angle_alpha   90.00
_cell.angle_beta   90.00
_cell.angle_gamma   90.00
#
_symmetry.space_group_name_H-M   'P 1'
#
loop_
_entity.id
_entity.type
_entity.pdbx_description
1 polymer ?
#
loop_
_entity_poly.entity_id
_entity_poly.type
_entity_poly.pdbx_seq_one_letter_code
_entity_poly.pdbx_strand_id
1 'polypeptide(L)'
;MGFFVFHGNKRWPGALAFPALIDLFQIVLLLFCPESPVWLMHTKYAEEKAAGALRQLRGDEEVEQETQGLRDDHRSESRIVRASVWEVVFLRDANWKMPLLMCILLQVGRQLSGVNAVSLTAAVDIR
;
A
#
# COMPACT_ATOMS: atom_id res chain seq x y z
N MET A 1 18.96 -1.09 -6.47
CA MET A 1 20.28 -1.22 -5.83
C MET A 1 20.51 -2.69 -5.47
N GLY A 2 21.36 -3.45 -6.18
CA GLY A 2 21.75 -4.79 -5.70
C GLY A 2 22.08 -5.88 -6.74
N PHE A 3 21.52 -5.87 -7.95
CA PHE A 3 21.69 -7.00 -8.89
C PHE A 3 22.81 -6.85 -9.93
N PHE A 4 23.62 -5.79 -9.83
CA PHE A 4 24.75 -5.57 -10.74
C PHE A 4 25.94 -6.51 -10.51
N VAL A 5 26.00 -7.20 -9.36
CA VAL A 5 27.03 -8.19 -9.03
C VAL A 5 26.92 -9.47 -9.87
N PHE A 6 25.80 -9.71 -10.55
CA PHE A 6 25.57 -10.92 -11.34
C PHE A 6 25.73 -10.73 -12.86
N HIS A 7 26.45 -9.68 -13.30
CA HIS A 7 26.71 -9.44 -14.72
C HIS A 7 27.72 -10.48 -15.29
N GLY A 8 27.21 -11.65 -15.67
CA GLY A 8 27.95 -12.70 -16.35
C GLY A 8 27.00 -13.75 -16.92
N ASN A 9 27.32 -14.26 -18.12
CA ASN A 9 26.46 -15.05 -19.05
C ASN A 9 25.69 -16.27 -18.46
N LYS A 10 25.86 -16.62 -17.18
CA LYS A 10 25.23 -17.78 -16.53
C LYS A 10 24.68 -17.54 -15.12
N ARG A 11 24.75 -16.32 -14.55
CA ARG A 11 24.37 -16.04 -13.14
C ARG A 11 23.13 -15.15 -12.96
N TRP A 12 22.54 -14.66 -14.05
CA TRP A 12 21.29 -13.89 -14.03
C TRP A 12 20.09 -14.60 -13.34
N PRO A 13 19.96 -15.95 -13.34
CA PRO A 13 18.86 -16.60 -12.63
C PRO A 13 18.95 -16.42 -11.11
N GLY A 14 20.16 -16.33 -10.55
CA GLY A 14 20.38 -16.09 -9.13
C GLY A 14 19.97 -14.68 -8.69
N ALA A 15 20.14 -13.69 -9.56
CA ALA A 15 19.67 -12.33 -9.32
C ALA A 15 18.12 -12.24 -9.24
N LEU A 16 17.40 -13.08 -9.97
CA LEU A 16 15.94 -13.16 -9.89
C LEU A 16 15.44 -14.05 -8.75
N ALA A 17 16.22 -15.05 -8.34
CA ALA A 17 15.87 -15.96 -7.26
C ALA A 17 15.79 -15.26 -5.89
N PHE A 18 16.67 -14.31 -5.61
CA PHE A 18 16.67 -13.58 -4.33
C PHE A 18 15.39 -12.75 -4.08
N PRO A 19 14.93 -11.88 -5.00
CA PRO A 19 13.67 -11.17 -4.81
C PRO A 19 12.49 -12.13 -4.79
N ALA A 20 12.50 -13.21 -5.59
CA ALA A 20 11.46 -14.23 -5.54
C ALA A 20 11.34 -14.93 -4.17
N LEU A 21 12.47 -15.13 -3.47
CA LEU A 21 12.46 -15.64 -2.10
C LEU A 21 11.89 -14.63 -1.09
N ILE A 22 12.23 -13.35 -1.24
CA ILE A 22 11.65 -12.28 -0.41
C ILE A 22 10.14 -12.18 -0.64
N ASP A 23 9.69 -12.24 -1.90
CA ASP A 23 8.27 -12.20 -2.26
C ASP A 23 7.52 -13.40 -1.68
N LEU A 24 8.10 -14.60 -1.75
CA LEU A 24 7.50 -15.80 -1.15
C LEU A 24 7.39 -15.66 0.37
N PHE A 25 8.42 -15.15 1.02
CA PHE A 25 8.38 -14.86 2.46
C PHE A 25 7.32 -13.82 2.79
N GLN A 26 7.18 -12.77 1.98
CA GLN A 26 6.15 -11.75 2.14
C GLN A 26 4.74 -12.31 1.97
N ILE A 27 4.52 -13.25 1.02
CA ILE A 27 3.25 -13.95 0.87
C ILE A 27 2.93 -14.77 2.11
N VAL A 28 3.92 -15.50 2.64
CA VAL A 28 3.74 -16.27 3.88
C VAL A 28 3.38 -15.36 5.05
N LEU A 29 4.07 -14.22 5.20
CA LEU A 29 3.73 -13.22 6.22
C LEU A 29 2.32 -12.63 6.04
N LEU A 30 1.90 -12.39 4.80
CA LEU A 30 0.55 -11.92 4.47
C LEU A 30 -0.52 -12.93 4.90
N LEU A 31 -0.26 -14.23 4.84
CA LEU A 31 -1.19 -15.26 5.33
C LEU A 31 -1.34 -15.25 6.86
N PHE A 32 -0.32 -14.79 7.60
CA PHE A 32 -0.39 -14.65 9.05
C PHE A 32 -0.92 -13.27 9.50
N CYS A 33 -0.92 -12.28 8.62
CA CYS A 33 -1.44 -10.96 8.94
C CYS A 33 -2.98 -11.02 8.96
N PRO A 34 -3.63 -10.57 10.05
CA PRO A 34 -5.08 -10.50 10.06
C PRO A 34 -5.56 -9.56 8.95
N GLU A 35 -6.67 -9.94 8.32
CA GLU A 35 -7.29 -9.17 7.26
C GLU A 35 -7.72 -7.79 7.80
N SER A 36 -7.65 -6.76 6.96
CA SER A 36 -7.84 -5.37 7.39
C SER A 36 -9.17 -5.18 8.14
N PRO A 37 -9.17 -4.67 9.39
CA PRO A 37 -10.37 -4.56 10.21
C PRO A 37 -11.43 -3.62 9.59
N VAL A 38 -10.98 -2.60 8.86
CA VAL A 38 -11.85 -1.68 8.10
C VAL A 38 -12.57 -2.42 6.96
N TRP A 39 -11.87 -3.33 6.27
CA TRP A 39 -12.48 -4.14 5.21
C TRP A 39 -13.49 -5.14 5.77
N LEU A 40 -13.17 -5.77 6.91
CA LEU A 40 -14.09 -6.71 7.57
C LEU A 40 -15.40 -6.04 8.00
N MET A 41 -15.33 -4.81 8.50
CA MET A 41 -16.49 -4.05 8.91
C MET A 41 -17.35 -3.65 7.71
N HIS A 42 -16.73 -3.17 6.62
CA HIS A 42 -17.44 -2.68 5.44
C HIS A 42 -18.03 -3.81 4.56
N THR A 43 -17.35 -4.95 4.40
CA THR A 43 -17.76 -5.99 3.43
C THR A 43 -18.56 -7.13 4.05
N LYS A 44 -18.32 -7.48 5.32
CA LYS A 44 -18.91 -8.68 5.95
C LYS A 44 -19.89 -8.40 7.08
N TYR A 45 -20.10 -7.14 7.49
CA TYR A 45 -20.90 -6.77 8.67
C TYR A 45 -20.56 -7.61 9.92
N ALA A 46 -19.30 -8.04 10.02
CA ALA A 46 -18.83 -8.96 11.06
C ALA A 46 -18.04 -8.19 12.11
N GLU A 47 -18.75 -7.39 12.92
CA GLU A 47 -18.16 -6.54 13.97
C GLU A 47 -17.24 -7.34 14.91
N GLU A 48 -17.64 -8.55 15.30
CA GLU A 48 -16.83 -9.42 16.17
C GLU A 48 -15.49 -9.82 15.55
N LYS A 49 -15.44 -10.04 14.23
CA LYS A 49 -14.21 -10.42 13.53
C LYS A 49 -13.31 -9.20 13.30
N ALA A 50 -13.89 -8.02 13.05
CA ALA A 50 -13.14 -6.77 12.98
C ALA A 50 -12.50 -6.42 14.34
N ALA A 51 -13.25 -6.57 15.44
CA ALA A 51 -12.74 -6.40 16.79
C ALA A 51 -11.62 -7.42 17.11
N GLY A 52 -11.76 -8.69 16.68
CA GLY A 52 -10.71 -9.69 16.82
C GLY A 52 -9.43 -9.37 16.05
N ALA A 53 -9.55 -8.83 14.83
CA ALA A 53 -8.41 -8.37 14.04
C ALA A 53 -7.73 -7.13 14.68
N LEU A 54 -8.51 -6.17 15.19
CA LEU A 54 -8.00 -5.02 15.94
C LEU A 54 -7.25 -5.46 17.22
N ARG A 55 -7.80 -6.41 17.98
CA ARG A 55 -7.12 -6.99 19.15
C ARG A 55 -5.77 -7.62 18.79
N GLN A 56 -5.68 -8.34 17.68
CA GLN A 56 -4.41 -8.91 17.21
C GLN A 56 -3.41 -7.87 16.72
N LEU A 57 -3.87 -6.78 16.10
CA LEU A 57 -3.01 -5.73 15.54
C LEU A 57 -2.52 -4.71 16.60
N ARG A 58 -3.34 -4.43 17.62
CA ARG A 58 -3.11 -3.32 18.58
C ARG A 58 -3.16 -3.71 20.06
N GLY A 59 -3.61 -4.90 20.42
CA GLY A 59 -3.85 -5.29 21.82
C GLY A 59 -5.24 -4.90 22.33
N ASP A 60 -5.55 -5.22 23.61
CA ASP A 60 -6.91 -5.12 24.17
C ASP A 60 -7.31 -3.71 24.70
N GLU A 61 -6.38 -2.77 24.87
CA GLU A 61 -6.64 -1.57 25.69
C GLU A 61 -7.58 -0.51 25.05
N GLU A 62 -7.83 -0.55 23.74
CA GLU A 62 -8.62 0.50 23.05
C GLU A 62 -9.59 0.01 21.97
N VAL A 63 -9.82 -1.31 21.90
CA VAL A 63 -10.59 -1.91 20.79
C VAL A 63 -12.05 -1.49 20.78
N GLU A 64 -12.66 -1.29 21.94
CA GLU A 64 -14.08 -0.88 22.04
C GLU A 64 -14.30 0.55 21.51
N GLN A 65 -13.39 1.48 21.81
CA GLN A 65 -13.46 2.87 21.34
C GLN A 65 -13.12 2.99 19.86
N GLU A 66 -12.12 2.24 19.38
CA GLU A 66 -11.76 2.20 17.96
C GLU A 66 -12.88 1.56 17.13
N THR A 67 -13.50 0.48 17.62
CA THR A 67 -14.66 -0.15 16.95
C THR A 67 -15.87 0.79 16.90
N GLN A 68 -16.09 1.61 17.94
CA GLN A 68 -17.11 2.67 17.91
C GLN A 68 -16.77 3.78 16.90
N GLY A 69 -15.51 4.21 16.83
CA GLY A 69 -15.05 5.19 15.83
C GLY A 69 -15.26 4.68 14.41
N LEU A 70 -14.87 3.44 14.11
CA LEU A 70 -15.12 2.82 12.80
C LEU A 70 -16.62 2.69 12.48
N ARG A 71 -17.50 2.53 13.50
CA ARG A 71 -18.95 2.46 13.32
C ARG A 71 -19.56 3.83 12.97
N ASP A 72 -19.09 4.88 13.61
CA ASP A 72 -19.49 6.25 13.30
C ASP A 72 -18.95 6.68 11.93
N ASP A 73 -17.71 6.29 11.59
CA ASP A 73 -17.15 6.46 10.25
C ASP A 73 -17.96 5.70 9.20
N HIS A 74 -18.37 4.44 9.46
CA HIS A 74 -19.22 3.66 8.54
C HIS A 74 -20.58 4.32 8.32
N ARG A 75 -21.17 4.91 9.38
CA ARG A 75 -22.42 5.66 9.29
C ARG A 75 -22.25 6.96 8.50
N SER A 76 -21.07 7.58 8.54
CA SER A 76 -20.73 8.75 7.74
C SER A 76 -20.38 8.38 6.27
N GLU A 77 -19.72 7.23 6.06
CA GLU A 77 -19.35 6.66 4.76
C GLU A 77 -20.57 6.27 3.92
N SER A 78 -21.69 5.92 4.55
CA SER A 78 -22.97 5.75 3.85
C SER A 78 -23.43 7.01 3.11
N ARG A 79 -22.85 8.19 3.41
CA ARG A 79 -23.03 9.44 2.65
C ARG A 79 -21.93 9.71 1.62
N ILE A 80 -20.82 8.99 1.67
CA ILE A 80 -19.76 9.08 0.67
C ILE A 80 -20.19 8.19 -0.50
N VAL A 81 -20.85 8.80 -1.49
CA VAL A 81 -21.08 8.15 -2.78
C VAL A 81 -19.73 7.65 -3.28
N ARG A 82 -19.60 6.34 -3.53
CA ARG A 82 -18.39 5.76 -4.11
C ARG A 82 -18.07 6.52 -5.39
N ALA A 83 -17.11 7.43 -5.31
CA ALA A 83 -16.75 8.25 -6.45
C ALA A 83 -16.22 7.34 -7.53
N SER A 84 -16.78 7.45 -8.73
CA SER A 84 -16.26 6.69 -9.87
C SER A 84 -14.82 7.12 -10.11
N VAL A 85 -13.92 6.18 -10.44
CA VAL A 85 -12.51 6.50 -10.74
C VAL A 85 -12.43 7.61 -11.80
N TRP A 86 -13.36 7.61 -12.75
CA TRP A 86 -13.49 8.67 -13.75
C TRP A 86 -13.84 10.03 -13.14
N GLU A 87 -14.72 10.10 -12.17
CA GLU A 87 -15.13 11.36 -11.51
C GLU A 87 -13.99 11.99 -10.70
N VAL A 88 -13.20 11.14 -10.04
CA VAL A 88 -12.00 11.51 -9.29
C VAL A 88 -10.90 11.98 -10.26
N VAL A 89 -10.66 11.23 -11.35
CA VAL A 89 -9.63 11.55 -12.35
C VAL A 89 -9.97 12.81 -13.16
N PHE A 90 -11.23 13.02 -13.51
CA PHE A 90 -11.70 14.25 -14.17
C PHE A 90 -11.78 15.45 -13.21
N LEU A 91 -11.38 15.29 -11.94
CA LEU A 91 -11.35 16.34 -10.93
C LEU A 91 -12.72 17.05 -10.88
N ARG A 92 -13.81 16.30 -10.94
CA ARG A 92 -15.14 16.92 -11.07
C ARG A 92 -15.55 17.58 -9.76
N ASP A 93 -15.18 16.96 -8.63
CA ASP A 93 -15.40 17.46 -7.28
C ASP A 93 -14.19 18.22 -6.73
N ALA A 94 -14.43 19.41 -6.17
CA ALA A 94 -13.39 20.26 -5.59
C ALA A 94 -12.68 19.61 -4.37
N ASN A 95 -13.39 18.76 -3.63
CA ASN A 95 -12.87 18.13 -2.41
C ASN A 95 -11.72 17.15 -2.68
N TRP A 96 -11.70 16.49 -3.84
CA TRP A 96 -10.68 15.49 -4.19
C TRP A 96 -9.47 16.09 -4.92
N LYS A 97 -9.57 17.33 -5.41
CA LYS A 97 -8.53 17.97 -6.25
C LYS A 97 -7.22 18.16 -5.53
N MET A 98 -7.27 18.73 -4.32
CA MET A 98 -6.07 19.07 -3.57
C MET A 98 -5.28 17.83 -3.14
N PRO A 99 -5.89 16.77 -2.58
CA PRO A 99 -5.18 15.53 -2.27
C PRO A 99 -4.59 14.84 -3.50
N LEU A 100 -5.35 14.76 -4.61
CA LEU A 100 -4.87 14.15 -5.85
C LEU A 100 -3.69 14.91 -6.45
N LEU A 101 -3.75 16.24 -6.47
CA LEU A 101 -2.67 17.07 -6.97
C LEU A 101 -1.41 16.86 -6.12
N MET A 102 -1.55 16.80 -4.79
CA MET A 102 -0.42 16.50 -3.90
C MET A 102 0.17 15.12 -4.18
N CYS A 103 -0.66 14.09 -4.34
CA CYS A 103 -0.19 12.75 -4.71
C CYS A 103 0.58 12.77 -6.05
N ILE A 104 0.05 13.45 -7.07
CA ILE A 104 0.70 13.56 -8.38
C ILE A 104 2.03 14.31 -8.25
N LEU A 105 2.06 15.45 -7.56
CA LEU A 105 3.28 16.25 -7.36
C LEU A 105 4.34 15.48 -6.59
N LEU A 106 3.96 14.74 -5.55
CA LEU A 106 4.88 13.88 -4.79
C LEU A 106 5.47 12.77 -5.66
N GLN A 107 4.65 12.11 -6.46
CA GLN A 107 5.09 11.00 -7.32
C GLN A 107 5.97 11.50 -8.48
N VAL A 108 5.60 12.63 -9.09
CA VAL A 108 6.39 13.29 -10.13
C VAL A 108 7.71 13.80 -9.55
N GLY A 109 7.67 14.44 -8.38
CA GLY A 109 8.87 14.90 -7.67
C GLY A 109 9.85 13.78 -7.37
N ARG A 110 9.35 12.60 -6.95
CA ARG A 110 10.19 11.40 -6.79
C ARG A 110 10.88 10.97 -8.09
N GLN A 111 10.16 10.92 -9.21
CA GLN A 111 10.73 10.50 -10.49
C GLN A 111 11.69 11.55 -11.06
N LEU A 112 11.38 12.84 -10.92
CA LEU A 112 12.17 13.96 -11.41
C LEU A 112 13.38 14.29 -10.54
N SER A 113 13.42 13.84 -9.28
CA SER A 113 14.62 13.89 -8.42
C SER A 113 15.80 13.11 -9.01
N GLY A 114 15.62 12.43 -10.15
CA GLY A 114 16.70 11.77 -10.86
C GLY A 114 17.16 10.48 -10.20
N VAL A 115 16.42 9.94 -9.23
CA VAL A 115 16.76 8.67 -8.55
C VAL A 115 16.98 7.55 -9.58
N ASN A 116 16.16 7.52 -10.63
CA ASN A 116 16.30 6.55 -11.72
C ASN A 116 17.49 6.88 -12.63
N ALA A 117 17.74 8.16 -12.91
CA ALA A 117 18.86 8.60 -13.75
C ALA A 117 20.22 8.33 -13.06
N VAL A 118 20.35 8.66 -11.77
CA VAL A 118 21.52 8.35 -10.92
C VAL A 118 21.73 6.86 -10.83
N SER A 119 20.66 6.06 -10.69
CA SER A 119 20.77 4.60 -10.68
C SER A 119 21.28 4.04 -12.01
N LEU A 120 20.94 4.68 -13.14
CA LEU A 120 21.38 4.27 -14.48
C LEU A 120 22.81 4.74 -14.77
N THR A 121 23.17 5.97 -14.45
CA THR A 121 24.52 6.51 -14.68
C THR A 121 25.55 5.86 -13.77
N ALA A 122 25.23 5.64 -12.48
CA ALA A 122 26.10 4.89 -11.58
C ALA A 122 26.31 3.44 -12.07
N ALA A 123 25.34 2.85 -12.76
CA ALA A 123 25.51 1.53 -13.36
C ALA A 123 26.39 1.54 -14.62
N VAL A 124 26.46 2.66 -15.35
CA VAL A 124 27.34 2.85 -16.52
C VAL A 124 28.78 3.13 -16.09
N ASP A 125 28.99 3.86 -14.99
CA ASP A 125 30.31 4.23 -14.47
C ASP A 125 31.07 3.07 -13.80
N ILE A 126 30.38 1.94 -13.54
CA ILE A 126 30.95 0.69 -13.00
C ILE A 126 31.37 -0.29 -14.12
N ARG A 127 31.15 0.06 -15.40
CA ARG A 127 31.62 -0.70 -16.56
C ARG A 127 32.95 -0.14 -17.09
#